data_AF-A0A2H3DY94-F1
#
_entry.id   AF-A0A2H3DY94-F1
#
_cell.length_a   1.000
_cell.length_b   1.000
_cell.length_c   1.000
_cell.angle_alpha   90.00
_cell.angle_beta   90.00
_cell.angle_gamma   90.00
#
_symmetry.space_group_name_H-M   'P 1'
#
loop_
_entity.id
_entity.type
_entity.pdbx_description
1 polymer ?
#
loop_
_entity_poly.entity_id
_entity_poly.type
_entity_poly.pdbx_seq_one_letter_code
_entity_poly.pdbx_strand_id
1 'polypeptide(L)'
;GVQDVIITGRTDGRHGQAWNHYTYYGRVRRWDGMIGILRIARDRRLGNLFFFGYIVDGKNFVGNWRITHEDPGMPAWAGPFMLSK
;
A
#
# COMPACT_ATOMS: atom_id res chain seq x y z
N GLY A 1 -15.88 -2.73 -22.57
CA GLY A 1 -15.86 -3.43 -21.27
C GLY A 1 -15.08 -2.61 -20.25
N VAL A 2 -15.35 -2.79 -18.96
CA VAL A 2 -14.76 -2.01 -17.85
C VAL A 2 -13.60 -2.83 -17.25
N GLN A 3 -12.37 -2.69 -17.76
CA GLN A 3 -11.16 -3.42 -17.28
C GLN A 3 -10.62 -2.90 -15.93
N ASP A 4 -10.59 -3.74 -14.90
CA ASP A 4 -10.03 -3.39 -13.58
C ASP A 4 -8.66 -4.05 -13.37
N VAL A 5 -7.80 -3.43 -12.56
CA VAL A 5 -6.50 -4.00 -12.18
C VAL A 5 -6.45 -4.10 -10.66
N ILE A 6 -6.47 -5.32 -10.14
CA ILE A 6 -6.42 -5.63 -8.72
C ILE A 6 -5.02 -6.11 -8.34
N ILE A 7 -4.53 -5.63 -7.19
CA ILE A 7 -3.24 -5.98 -6.62
C ILE A 7 -3.48 -6.80 -5.37
N THR A 8 -2.84 -7.95 -5.26
CA THR A 8 -2.87 -8.77 -4.03
C THR A 8 -1.47 -9.27 -3.71
N GLY A 9 -1.19 -9.50 -2.43
CA GLY A 9 0.11 -10.00 -2.00
C GLY A 9 0.12 -10.36 -0.52
N ARG A 10 1.13 -11.12 -0.11
CA ARG A 10 1.37 -11.47 1.30
C ARG A 10 2.86 -11.53 1.52
N THR A 11 3.30 -11.12 2.71
CA THR A 11 4.68 -11.35 3.13
C THR A 11 4.92 -12.86 3.26
N ASP A 12 6.00 -13.36 2.67
CA ASP A 12 6.39 -14.77 2.82
C ASP A 12 6.86 -15.08 4.26
N GLY A 13 7.27 -16.34 4.48
CA GLY A 13 7.77 -16.78 5.78
C GLY A 13 8.99 -15.98 6.25
N ARG A 14 10.05 -15.94 5.43
CA ARG A 14 11.33 -15.33 5.79
C ARG A 14 11.22 -13.82 6.05
N HIS A 15 10.63 -13.08 5.13
CA HIS A 15 10.47 -11.62 5.28
C HIS A 15 9.46 -11.29 6.38
N GLY A 16 8.47 -12.17 6.60
CA GLY A 16 7.48 -12.01 7.64
C GLY A 16 8.06 -12.15 9.05
N GLN A 17 9.09 -12.98 9.23
CA GLN A 17 9.81 -13.06 10.50
C GLN A 17 10.67 -11.83 10.77
N ALA A 18 11.22 -11.20 9.72
CA ALA A 18 12.05 -10.00 9.88
C ALA A 18 11.24 -8.72 10.09
N TRP A 19 10.09 -8.60 9.41
CA TRP A 19 9.35 -7.32 9.30
C TRP A 19 7.88 -7.40 9.71
N ASN A 20 7.45 -8.55 10.25
CA ASN A 20 6.07 -8.95 10.49
C ASN A 20 5.31 -9.40 9.23
N HIS A 21 4.24 -10.12 9.51
CA HIS A 21 3.40 -10.77 8.54
C HIS A 21 2.24 -9.86 8.10
N TYR A 22 2.20 -9.50 6.81
CA TYR A 22 1.13 -8.67 6.24
C TYR A 22 0.41 -9.34 5.08
N THR A 23 -0.79 -8.84 4.81
CA THR A 23 -1.58 -9.09 3.60
C THR A 23 -1.83 -7.75 2.90
N TYR A 24 -1.77 -7.74 1.58
CA TYR A 24 -1.90 -6.55 0.76
C TYR A 24 -3.07 -6.70 -0.20
N TYR A 25 -3.91 -5.67 -0.27
CA TYR A 25 -5.00 -5.54 -1.24
C TYR A 25 -4.96 -4.15 -1.85
N GLY A 26 -5.05 -4.07 -3.17
CA GLY A 26 -4.97 -2.79 -3.86
C GLY A 26 -5.64 -2.82 -5.22
N ARG A 27 -5.65 -1.66 -5.86
CA ARG A 27 -6.16 -1.50 -7.23
C ARG A 27 -5.49 -0.32 -7.92
N VAL A 28 -5.58 -0.31 -9.25
CA VAL A 28 -5.18 0.83 -10.08
C VAL A 28 -6.41 1.66 -10.44
N ARG A 29 -6.36 2.94 -10.13
CA ARG A 29 -7.39 3.91 -10.50
C ARG A 29 -7.34 4.14 -12.01
N ARG A 30 -8.46 3.87 -12.68
CA ARG A 30 -8.52 3.81 -14.16
C ARG A 30 -8.22 5.12 -14.88
N TRP A 31 -8.52 6.27 -14.28
CA TRP A 31 -8.50 7.55 -14.99
C TRP A 31 -7.13 8.24 -15.01
N ASP A 32 -6.24 7.90 -14.07
CA ASP A 32 -4.87 8.45 -14.00
C ASP A 32 -3.79 7.43 -13.64
N GLY A 33 -4.15 6.17 -13.45
CA GLY A 33 -3.18 5.13 -13.10
C GLY A 33 -2.70 5.16 -11.65
N MET A 34 -3.33 5.94 -10.75
CA MET A 34 -2.92 5.96 -9.34
C MET A 34 -3.11 4.58 -8.71
N ILE A 35 -2.05 4.07 -8.10
CA ILE A 35 -2.05 2.81 -7.37
C ILE A 35 -2.42 3.11 -5.92
N GLY A 36 -3.37 2.35 -5.37
CA GLY A 36 -3.66 2.34 -3.93
C GLY A 36 -3.56 0.93 -3.37
N ILE A 37 -2.85 0.74 -2.25
CA ILE A 37 -2.61 -0.55 -1.60
C ILE A 37 -2.84 -0.42 -0.09
N LEU A 38 -3.77 -1.20 0.43
CA LEU A 38 -3.97 -1.42 1.85
C LEU A 38 -3.08 -2.58 2.33
N ARG A 39 -2.17 -2.29 3.25
CA ARG A 39 -1.41 -3.27 4.02
C ARG A 39 -2.15 -3.55 5.32
N ILE A 40 -2.58 -4.80 5.49
CA ILE A 40 -3.25 -5.31 6.68
C ILE A 40 -2.28 -6.17 7.47
N ALA A 41 -2.03 -5.82 8.73
CA ALA A 41 -1.24 -6.66 9.62
C ALA A 41 -2.00 -7.94 10.01
N ARG A 42 -1.31 -9.09 9.95
CA ARG A 42 -1.88 -10.35 10.44
C ARG A 42 -1.94 -10.39 11.97
N ASP A 43 -1.02 -9.71 12.64
CA ASP A 43 -1.18 -9.32 14.04
C ASP A 43 -1.89 -7.97 14.12
N ARG A 44 -3.09 -7.95 14.71
CA ARG A 44 -3.93 -6.76 14.83
C ARG A 44 -3.31 -5.64 15.65
N ARG A 45 -2.27 -5.92 16.45
CA ARG A 45 -1.58 -4.92 17.27
C ARG A 45 -0.68 -3.97 16.47
N LEU A 46 -0.31 -4.34 15.23
CA LEU A 46 0.68 -3.60 14.41
C LEU A 46 0.06 -2.52 13.50
N GLY A 47 -1.26 -2.42 13.46
CA GLY A 47 -1.98 -1.44 12.65
C GLY A 47 -1.89 -1.64 11.14
N ASN A 48 -2.75 -0.94 10.42
CA ASN A 48 -2.85 -0.99 8.96
C ASN A 48 -2.31 0.29 8.34
N LEU A 49 -1.70 0.16 7.16
CA LEU A 49 -1.22 1.29 6.37
C LEU A 49 -1.87 1.31 4.99
N PHE A 50 -2.11 2.49 4.47
CA PHE A 50 -2.53 2.70 3.10
C PHE A 50 -1.43 3.41 2.31
N PHE A 51 -0.91 2.75 1.29
CA PHE A 51 0.08 3.27 0.35
C PHE A 51 -0.63 3.74 -0.90
N PHE A 52 -0.26 4.90 -1.44
CA PHE A 52 -0.79 5.39 -2.71
C PHE A 52 0.23 6.21 -3.47
N GLY A 53 0.22 6.08 -4.80
CA GLY A 53 1.23 6.71 -5.64
C GLY A 53 1.17 6.24 -7.09
N TYR A 54 2.28 6.39 -7.81
CA TYR A 54 2.39 6.09 -9.24
C TYR A 54 3.68 5.34 -9.56
N ILE A 55 3.68 4.62 -10.68
CA ILE A 55 4.92 4.12 -11.28
C ILE A 55 5.55 5.25 -12.09
N VAL A 56 6.76 5.62 -11.71
CA VAL A 56 7.59 6.64 -12.36
C VAL A 56 8.72 5.93 -13.09
N ASP A 57 9.03 6.38 -14.31
CA ASP A 57 10.06 5.78 -15.18
C ASP A 57 9.86 4.27 -15.44
N GLY A 58 8.60 3.83 -15.44
CA GLY A 58 8.21 2.43 -15.69
C GLY A 58 8.65 1.40 -14.63
N LYS A 59 9.33 1.81 -13.56
CA LYS A 59 10.00 0.88 -12.62
C LYS A 59 9.90 1.28 -11.16
N ASN A 60 9.82 2.57 -10.86
CA ASN A 60 9.88 3.07 -9.49
C ASN A 60 8.48 3.35 -8.98
N PHE A 61 8.07 2.72 -7.88
CA PHE A 61 6.81 3.04 -7.24
C PHE A 61 7.03 4.14 -6.20
N VAL A 62 6.54 5.34 -6.48
CA VAL A 62 6.75 6.53 -5.65
C VAL A 62 5.40 7.04 -5.16
N GLY A 63 5.31 7.41 -3.90
CA GLY A 63 4.06 7.88 -3.32
C GLY A 63 4.14 8.27 -1.87
N ASN A 64 2.98 8.22 -1.22
CA ASN A 64 2.82 8.45 0.20
C ASN A 64 2.15 7.24 0.87
N TRP A 65 2.40 7.08 2.16
CA TRP A 65 1.66 6.19 3.03
C TRP A 65 0.94 6.99 4.11
N ARG A 66 -0.13 6.43 4.66
CA ARG A 66 -0.79 6.93 5.87
C ARG A 66 -1.32 5.80 6.73
N ILE A 67 -1.47 6.02 8.03
CA ILE A 67 -2.22 5.09 8.90
C ILE A 67 -3.71 5.16 8.60
N THR A 68 -4.43 4.04 8.78
CA THR A 68 -5.84 3.93 8.33
C THR A 68 -6.89 3.98 9.44
N HIS A 69 -6.47 4.17 10.70
CA HIS A 69 -7.36 4.15 11.86
C HIS A 69 -7.63 5.55 12.43
N GLU A 70 -7.18 6.59 11.73
CA GLU A 70 -7.45 7.99 12.07
C GLU A 70 -8.68 8.50 11.32
N ASP A 71 -9.32 9.50 11.91
CA ASP A 71 -10.44 10.24 11.31
C ASP A 71 -10.02 10.79 9.93
N PRO A 72 -10.76 10.49 8.84
CA PRO A 72 -10.47 11.03 7.51
C PRO A 72 -10.44 12.57 7.42
N GLY A 73 -11.10 13.26 8.34
CA GLY A 73 -11.10 14.73 8.43
C GLY A 73 -9.90 15.31 9.17
N MET A 74 -9.08 14.48 9.81
CA MET A 74 -7.89 14.90 10.55
C MET A 74 -6.61 14.59 9.77
N PRO A 75 -5.54 15.38 9.95
CA PRO A 75 -4.24 15.04 9.39
C PRO A 75 -3.79 13.68 9.92
N ALA A 76 -3.62 12.73 9.00
CA ALA A 76 -3.19 11.41 9.39
C ALA A 76 -1.66 11.34 9.53
N TRP A 77 -1.14 10.48 10.41
CA TRP A 77 0.29 10.18 10.41
C TRP A 77 0.64 9.51 9.07
N ALA A 78 1.49 10.19 8.33
CA ALA A 78 1.76 9.92 6.93
C ALA A 78 3.20 10.30 6.57
N GLY A 79 3.66 9.82 5.42
CA GLY A 79 4.97 10.19 4.90
C GLY A 79 5.19 9.70 3.48
N PRO A 80 6.26 10.18 2.83
CA PRO A 80 6.64 9.73 1.50
C PRO A 80 7.23 8.31 1.54
N PHE A 81 7.16 7.60 0.42
CA PHE A 81 7.95 6.39 0.19
C PHE A 81 8.41 6.32 -1.28
N MET A 82 9.50 5.58 -1.48
CA MET A 82 9.98 5.17 -2.80
C MET A 82 10.36 3.70 -2.73
N LEU A 83 9.84 2.91 -3.68
CA LEU A 83 10.26 1.54 -3.91
C LEU A 83 10.91 1.47 -5.31
N SER A 84 12.22 1.31 -5.31
CA SER A 84 13.03 1.07 -6.51
C SER A 84 13.59 -0.36 -6.49
N LYS A 85 14.00 -0.84 -7.66
CA LYS A 85 14.72 -2.11 -7.81
C LYS A 85 16.22 -1.89 -7.73
#